data_AF-A0AAU2H8N7-F1
#
_entry.id   AF-A0AAU2H8N7-F1
#
_cell.length_a   1.000
_cell.length_b   1.000
_cell.length_c   1.000
_cell.angle_alpha   90.00
_cell.angle_beta   90.00
_cell.angle_gamma   90.00
#
_symmetry.space_group_name_H-M   'P 1'
#
loop_
_entity.id
_entity.type
_entity.pdbx_description
1 polymer ?
#
loop_
_entity_poly.entity_id
_entity_poly.type
_entity_poly.pdbx_seq_one_letter_code
_entity_poly.pdbx_strand_id
1 'polypeptide(L)'
;MAILLHQVRISYVFSSVVPGLAAPPERAVVVPGFLTPVSYDRVFGQARSSAIGSPAGTWPGITGAFPLTLPWLGAGSAQGDISNFWHRSLRTRSYRDASGAQAWQAQVPLRPRLPVKVTSTQPSVRVAVEALCHPLANTVTVSLTCRGTDDPRGWAERVAGYERDLRLQLADEAGTARSIRATASVLLDRLAAARGAWPPGAEDRGTDPFVVISLVEGSGSDEDCALAEGNDVHRFLACLAEREGWAGVARPGPLSEHGLRGRAWRSGGVLFAVDRVRVVWAPYRFRASGRCRWLGCYHRNLTLCSTLVESWIGNVRWAAEMIRSGSAVTRGFELVERSSRLLAFLYGAQERSDVVYRTRSAAAQIAHSGVCGDLTEVRNYLGHMNELTPAPFNVE
;
A
#
# COMPACT_ATOMS: atom_id res chain seq x y z
N MET A 1 -24.89 -14.64 -21.03
CA MET A 1 -23.88 -15.60 -20.52
C MET A 1 -23.65 -15.30 -19.06
N ALA A 2 -23.41 -16.34 -18.22
CA ALA A 2 -23.02 -16.11 -16.84
C ALA A 2 -21.56 -15.64 -16.78
N ILE A 3 -21.28 -14.65 -15.92
CA ILE A 3 -19.92 -14.18 -15.65
C ILE A 3 -19.23 -15.22 -14.78
N LEU A 4 -18.04 -15.67 -15.19
CA LEU A 4 -17.19 -16.55 -14.41
C LEU A 4 -15.84 -15.86 -14.15
N LEU A 5 -15.36 -15.95 -12.92
CA LEU A 5 -14.11 -15.36 -12.49
C LEU A 5 -13.14 -16.49 -12.13
N HIS A 6 -11.90 -16.40 -12.62
CA HIS A 6 -10.90 -17.47 -12.53
C HIS A 6 -9.75 -17.14 -11.57
N GLN A 7 -9.46 -15.85 -11.38
CA GLN A 7 -8.35 -15.41 -10.53
C GLN A 7 -8.62 -14.04 -9.90
N VAL A 8 -8.48 -13.98 -8.59
CA VAL A 8 -8.55 -12.76 -7.79
C VAL A 8 -7.21 -12.54 -7.10
N ARG A 9 -6.74 -11.29 -7.09
CA ARG A 9 -5.58 -10.85 -6.30
C ARG A 9 -6.04 -9.93 -5.19
N ILE A 10 -5.50 -10.14 -4.00
CA ILE A 10 -5.83 -9.35 -2.81
C ILE A 10 -4.53 -8.95 -2.14
N SER A 11 -4.30 -7.66 -1.90
CA SER A 11 -3.17 -7.16 -1.11
C SER A 11 -3.69 -6.48 0.14
N TYR A 12 -3.27 -6.99 1.30
CA TYR A 12 -3.50 -6.38 2.60
C TYR A 12 -2.25 -5.59 2.99
N VAL A 13 -2.39 -4.28 3.13
CA VAL A 13 -1.32 -3.35 3.50
C VAL A 13 -1.47 -3.00 4.96
N PHE A 14 -0.49 -3.42 5.75
CA PHE A 14 -0.36 -3.07 7.16
C PHE A 14 0.77 -2.05 7.30
N SER A 15 0.53 -1.01 8.10
CA SER A 15 1.51 0.03 8.40
C SER A 15 1.62 0.20 9.91
N SER A 16 2.82 0.45 10.38
CA SER A 16 3.10 0.81 11.77
C SER A 16 4.09 1.96 11.79
N VAL A 17 3.69 3.08 12.38
CA VAL A 17 4.61 4.16 12.72
C VAL A 17 5.50 3.68 13.84
N VAL A 18 6.77 4.04 13.80
CA VAL A 18 7.74 3.65 14.82
C VAL A 18 8.32 4.93 15.44
N PRO A 19 7.58 5.58 16.37
CA PRO A 19 8.01 6.84 16.99
C PRO A 19 9.37 6.75 17.67
N GLY A 20 9.73 5.56 18.18
CA GLY A 20 11.05 5.29 18.76
C GLY A 20 12.22 5.57 17.80
N LEU A 21 12.00 5.58 16.49
CA LEU A 21 13.00 6.00 15.51
C LEU A 21 13.25 7.51 15.53
N ALA A 22 12.26 8.30 15.95
CA ALA A 22 12.40 9.73 16.15
C ALA A 22 12.81 10.09 17.60
N ALA A 23 12.85 9.14 18.53
CA ALA A 23 13.20 9.43 19.92
C ALA A 23 14.67 9.92 20.07
N PRO A 24 15.00 10.70 21.12
CA PRO A 24 16.37 11.10 21.43
C PRO A 24 17.31 9.89 21.58
N PRO A 25 18.61 10.02 21.26
CA PRO A 25 19.54 8.89 21.17
C PRO A 25 19.84 8.28 22.54
N GLU A 26 19.64 9.05 23.62
CA GLU A 26 19.76 8.59 25.01
C GLU A 26 18.77 7.48 25.37
N ARG A 27 17.67 7.34 24.60
CA ARG A 27 16.65 6.31 24.79
C ARG A 27 16.55 5.32 23.64
N ALA A 28 17.36 5.50 22.60
CA ALA A 28 17.13 4.85 21.33
C ALA A 28 18.45 4.32 20.76
N VAL A 29 18.53 3.01 20.56
CA VAL A 29 19.58 2.36 19.75
C VAL A 29 19.27 2.61 18.28
N VAL A 30 19.18 3.90 17.91
CA VAL A 30 18.72 4.31 16.58
C VAL A 30 19.88 4.18 15.62
N VAL A 31 19.61 3.53 14.49
CA VAL A 31 20.37 3.64 13.25
C VAL A 31 20.18 5.09 12.75
N PRO A 32 21.15 6.01 12.91
CA PRO A 32 20.97 7.43 12.56
C PRO A 32 20.84 7.65 11.03
N GLY A 33 21.00 6.57 10.26
CA GLY A 33 21.04 6.49 8.81
C GLY A 33 19.80 6.96 8.04
N PHE A 34 18.64 7.13 8.68
CA PHE A 34 17.37 7.30 7.96
C PHE A 34 16.69 8.65 8.13
N LEU A 35 17.15 9.49 9.05
CA LEU A 35 16.38 10.64 9.51
C LEU A 35 16.80 11.96 8.87
N THR A 36 17.91 11.99 8.13
CA THR A 36 18.41 13.19 7.47
C THR A 36 18.68 12.93 5.99
N PRO A 37 18.67 13.98 5.14
CA PRO A 37 19.00 13.84 3.73
C PRO A 37 20.34 13.16 3.50
N VAL A 38 21.37 13.59 4.25
CA VAL A 38 22.75 13.10 4.08
C VAL A 38 22.88 11.65 4.50
N SER A 39 22.21 11.26 5.60
CA SER A 39 22.28 9.89 6.07
C SER A 39 21.47 8.96 5.14
N TYR A 40 20.30 9.40 4.70
CA TYR A 40 19.47 8.67 3.75
C TYR A 40 20.15 8.51 2.38
N ASP A 41 20.78 9.55 1.85
CA ASP A 41 21.48 9.49 0.55
C ASP A 41 22.58 8.42 0.56
N ARG A 42 23.36 8.37 1.66
CA ARG A 42 24.36 7.32 1.89
C ARG A 42 23.74 5.93 1.94
N VAL A 43 22.66 5.76 2.70
CA VAL A 43 21.98 4.47 2.84
C VAL A 43 21.38 4.01 1.51
N PHE A 44 20.76 4.94 0.77
CA PHE A 44 20.20 4.66 -0.54
C PHE A 44 21.29 4.30 -1.56
N GLY A 45 22.43 5.00 -1.55
CA GLY A 45 23.61 4.69 -2.35
C GLY A 45 24.17 3.29 -2.07
N GLN A 46 24.26 2.90 -0.79
CA GLN A 46 24.67 1.54 -0.40
C GLN A 46 23.69 0.48 -0.88
N ALA A 47 22.37 0.71 -0.71
CA ALA A 47 21.33 -0.21 -1.18
C ALA A 47 21.37 -0.39 -2.70
N ARG A 48 21.73 0.66 -3.45
CA ARG A 48 21.95 0.62 -4.90
C ARG A 48 23.17 -0.24 -5.26
N SER A 49 24.29 -0.07 -4.58
CA SER A 49 25.51 -0.85 -4.84
C SER A 49 25.33 -2.34 -4.55
N SER A 50 24.64 -2.70 -3.46
CA SER A 50 24.35 -4.12 -3.14
C SER A 50 23.43 -4.81 -4.17
N ALA A 51 22.59 -4.06 -4.88
CA ALA A 51 21.74 -4.61 -5.93
C ALA A 51 22.51 -5.04 -7.20
N ILE A 52 23.78 -4.60 -7.36
CA ILE A 52 24.61 -4.84 -8.55
C ILE A 52 25.56 -6.04 -8.35
N GLY A 53 25.42 -6.79 -7.25
CA GLY A 53 26.19 -8.02 -7.00
C GLY A 53 27.37 -7.88 -6.05
N SER A 54 27.52 -6.74 -5.38
CA SER A 54 28.41 -6.65 -4.22
C SER A 54 27.78 -7.36 -3.01
N PRO A 55 28.52 -8.19 -2.26
CA PRO A 55 28.00 -8.79 -1.04
C PRO A 55 27.46 -7.68 -0.12
N ALA A 56 26.28 -7.91 0.45
CA ALA A 56 25.61 -6.90 1.28
C ALA A 56 26.56 -6.48 2.40
N GLY A 57 27.05 -5.24 2.34
CA GLY A 57 27.91 -4.70 3.38
C GLY A 57 27.21 -4.77 4.74
N THR A 58 27.97 -5.00 5.79
CA THR A 58 27.51 -4.79 7.15
C THR A 58 27.15 -3.30 7.31
N TRP A 59 25.87 -3.02 7.56
CA TRP A 59 25.36 -1.66 7.69
C TRP A 59 25.82 -1.08 9.03
N PRO A 60 26.57 0.05 9.06
CA PRO A 60 27.01 0.67 10.31
C PRO A 60 25.79 1.05 11.17
N GLY A 61 25.69 0.48 12.36
CA GLY A 61 24.62 0.75 13.32
C GLY A 61 23.40 -0.19 13.26
N ILE A 62 23.29 -1.09 12.27
CA ILE A 62 22.28 -2.16 12.27
C ILE A 62 22.90 -3.43 12.85
N THR A 63 22.88 -3.56 14.17
CA THR A 63 23.25 -4.80 14.86
C THR A 63 22.11 -5.82 14.72
N GLY A 64 21.84 -6.31 13.49
CA GLY A 64 20.72 -7.24 13.26
C GLY A 64 20.16 -7.31 11.84
N ALA A 65 20.75 -8.20 11.04
CA ALA A 65 20.06 -9.21 10.22
C ALA A 65 19.24 -8.89 8.94
N PHE A 66 18.96 -7.66 8.49
CA PHE A 66 18.34 -7.48 7.15
C PHE A 66 19.14 -6.54 6.23
N PRO A 67 19.77 -7.05 5.16
CA PRO A 67 20.31 -6.17 4.14
C PRO A 67 19.17 -5.40 3.48
N LEU A 68 19.31 -4.08 3.46
CA LEU A 68 18.38 -3.18 2.81
C LEU A 68 18.70 -3.09 1.32
N THR A 69 17.66 -3.07 0.51
CA THR A 69 17.74 -3.00 -0.95
C THR A 69 16.78 -1.91 -1.45
N LEU A 70 16.93 -1.54 -2.72
CA LEU A 70 16.00 -0.63 -3.37
C LEU A 70 14.58 -1.24 -3.43
N PRO A 71 13.51 -0.43 -3.38
CA PRO A 71 12.14 -0.93 -3.32
C PRO A 71 11.62 -1.44 -4.67
N TRP A 72 12.37 -1.29 -5.75
CA TRP A 72 12.10 -1.96 -7.02
C TRP A 72 12.87 -3.28 -7.11
N LEU A 73 12.30 -4.26 -7.80
CA LEU A 73 12.98 -5.52 -8.07
C LEU A 73 14.10 -5.31 -9.11
N GLY A 74 15.20 -6.06 -8.97
CA GLY A 74 16.34 -5.99 -9.89
C GLY A 74 15.98 -6.38 -11.33
N ALA A 75 16.84 -5.98 -12.27
CA ALA A 75 16.77 -6.39 -13.67
C ALA A 75 16.81 -7.93 -13.76
N GLY A 76 15.92 -8.53 -14.55
CA GLY A 76 15.85 -10.00 -14.73
C GLY A 76 14.87 -10.72 -13.81
N SER A 77 14.25 -10.05 -12.83
CA SER A 77 13.07 -10.64 -12.19
C SER A 77 11.94 -10.78 -13.23
N ALA A 78 11.14 -11.85 -13.18
CA ALA A 78 9.97 -12.01 -14.05
C ALA A 78 8.92 -10.88 -13.89
N GLN A 79 9.08 -10.06 -12.84
CA GLN A 79 8.34 -8.83 -12.50
C GLN A 79 9.15 -7.53 -12.74
N GLY A 80 10.33 -7.63 -13.37
CA GLY A 80 11.28 -6.53 -13.61
C GLY A 80 10.86 -5.56 -14.72
N ASP A 81 9.61 -5.66 -15.16
CA ASP A 81 8.96 -4.69 -16.03
C ASP A 81 8.90 -3.33 -15.32
N ILE A 82 8.98 -2.27 -16.13
CA ILE A 82 8.96 -0.87 -15.72
C ILE A 82 7.85 -0.64 -14.67
N SER A 83 8.23 -0.27 -13.44
CA SER A 83 7.26 0.20 -12.46
C SER A 83 6.84 1.63 -12.82
N ASN A 84 5.67 1.75 -13.45
CA ASN A 84 5.06 3.04 -13.74
C ASN A 84 4.85 3.88 -12.47
N PHE A 85 4.63 3.23 -11.33
CA PHE A 85 4.58 3.92 -10.04
C PHE A 85 5.91 4.63 -9.75
N TRP A 86 7.02 3.90 -9.65
CA TRP A 86 8.31 4.50 -9.32
C TRP A 86 8.79 5.50 -10.36
N HIS A 87 8.62 5.19 -11.65
CA HIS A 87 8.97 6.11 -12.75
C HIS A 87 8.32 7.49 -12.56
N ARG A 88 7.03 7.51 -12.22
CA ARG A 88 6.29 8.74 -12.06
C ARG A 88 6.58 9.40 -10.70
N SER A 89 6.65 8.63 -9.61
CA SER A 89 6.89 9.17 -8.26
C SER A 89 8.24 9.87 -8.13
N LEU A 90 9.26 9.36 -8.83
CA LEU A 90 10.60 9.96 -8.82
C LEU A 90 10.79 11.05 -9.88
N ARG A 91 9.85 11.19 -10.84
CA ARG A 91 9.93 12.15 -11.96
C ARG A 91 11.25 12.06 -12.74
N THR A 92 11.80 10.84 -12.87
CA THR A 92 13.04 10.57 -13.61
C THR A 92 12.73 9.76 -14.87
N ARG A 93 13.60 9.87 -15.90
CA ARG A 93 13.50 9.04 -17.11
C ARG A 93 13.50 7.53 -16.78
N SER A 94 14.26 7.16 -15.75
CA SER A 94 14.36 5.81 -15.22
C SER A 94 14.49 5.91 -13.71
N TYR A 95 13.58 5.25 -12.98
CA TYR A 95 13.62 5.22 -11.52
C TYR A 95 14.88 4.52 -10.99
N ARG A 96 15.52 3.69 -11.82
CA ARG A 96 16.76 2.97 -11.47
C ARG A 96 17.95 3.93 -11.34
N ASP A 97 17.87 5.09 -11.97
CA ASP A 97 18.93 6.10 -11.97
C ASP A 97 18.72 7.18 -10.91
N ALA A 98 17.66 7.08 -10.09
CA ALA A 98 17.37 8.03 -9.05
C ALA A 98 18.54 8.19 -8.07
N SER A 99 18.87 9.43 -7.73
CA SER A 99 19.83 9.74 -6.67
C SER A 99 19.18 9.56 -5.29
N GLY A 100 19.99 9.44 -4.24
CA GLY A 100 19.47 9.39 -2.87
C GLY A 100 18.74 10.68 -2.49
N ALA A 101 19.17 11.84 -3.00
CA ALA A 101 18.44 13.10 -2.86
C ALA A 101 17.03 13.07 -3.50
N GLN A 102 16.89 12.54 -4.71
CA GLN A 102 15.57 12.37 -5.36
C GLN A 102 14.69 11.38 -4.58
N ALA A 103 15.28 10.28 -4.14
CA ALA A 103 14.60 9.28 -3.33
C ALA A 103 14.15 9.83 -1.96
N TRP A 104 14.97 10.68 -1.32
CA TRP A 104 14.65 11.38 -0.10
C TRP A 104 13.47 12.34 -0.29
N GLN A 105 13.47 13.12 -1.39
CA GLN A 105 12.38 14.05 -1.72
C GLN A 105 11.05 13.33 -1.96
N ALA A 106 11.08 12.21 -2.67
CA ALA A 106 9.91 11.37 -2.92
C ALA A 106 9.58 10.41 -1.76
N GLN A 107 10.33 10.48 -0.65
CA GLN A 107 10.18 9.61 0.51
C GLN A 107 10.12 8.11 0.16
N VAL A 108 11.04 7.70 -0.71
CA VAL A 108 11.14 6.31 -1.15
C VAL A 108 11.51 5.42 0.05
N PRO A 109 10.76 4.35 0.34
CA PRO A 109 11.15 3.43 1.39
C PRO A 109 12.22 2.46 0.88
N LEU A 110 12.93 1.82 1.79
CA LEU A 110 13.86 0.74 1.45
C LEU A 110 13.21 -0.62 1.68
N ARG A 111 13.62 -1.63 0.90
CA ARG A 111 13.13 -3.00 1.06
C ARG A 111 14.11 -3.81 1.91
N PRO A 112 13.73 -4.26 3.11
CA PRO A 112 14.51 -5.24 3.86
C PRO A 112 14.36 -6.63 3.23
N ARG A 113 15.43 -7.43 3.28
CA ARG A 113 15.37 -8.85 2.92
C ARG A 113 14.84 -9.67 4.09
N LEU A 114 13.53 -9.95 4.09
CA LEU A 114 12.92 -10.84 5.10
C LEU A 114 13.44 -12.28 4.91
N PRO A 115 14.02 -12.94 5.92
CA PRO A 115 14.52 -14.31 5.86
C PRO A 115 13.42 -15.34 6.08
N VAL A 116 12.15 -14.93 6.03
CA VAL A 116 11.01 -15.79 6.29
C VAL A 116 10.16 -15.94 5.04
N LYS A 117 9.93 -17.19 4.66
CA LYS A 117 8.95 -17.55 3.64
C LYS A 117 7.60 -17.72 4.31
N VAL A 118 6.56 -17.14 3.72
CA VAL A 118 5.18 -17.28 4.18
C VAL A 118 4.40 -18.13 3.17
N THR A 119 3.66 -19.12 3.67
CA THR A 119 2.83 -20.02 2.86
C THR A 119 1.40 -20.03 3.37
N SER A 120 0.44 -20.38 2.50
CA SER A 120 -0.95 -20.58 2.89
C SER A 120 -1.20 -22.04 3.29
N THR A 121 -2.15 -22.26 4.19
CA THR A 121 -2.72 -23.60 4.44
C THR A 121 -3.68 -24.06 3.33
N GLN A 122 -4.12 -23.17 2.44
CA GLN A 122 -5.00 -23.49 1.32
C GLN A 122 -4.20 -23.62 0.01
N PRO A 123 -4.22 -24.78 -0.68
CA PRO A 123 -3.42 -25.01 -1.88
C PRO A 123 -3.75 -24.08 -3.07
N SER A 124 -4.99 -23.59 -3.15
CA SER A 124 -5.46 -22.68 -4.20
C SER A 124 -5.02 -21.22 -4.00
N VAL A 125 -4.40 -20.92 -2.87
CA VAL A 125 -3.97 -19.56 -2.49
C VAL A 125 -2.45 -19.47 -2.45
N ARG A 126 -1.88 -18.73 -3.40
CA ARG A 126 -0.47 -18.37 -3.36
C ARG A 126 -0.28 -17.09 -2.58
N VAL A 127 0.68 -17.09 -1.66
CA VAL A 127 1.01 -15.93 -0.81
C VAL A 127 2.34 -15.33 -1.25
N ALA A 128 2.41 -14.01 -1.27
CA ALA A 128 3.64 -13.24 -1.37
C ALA A 128 3.63 -12.17 -0.28
N VAL A 129 4.76 -11.99 0.38
CA VAL A 129 4.92 -10.96 1.42
C VAL A 129 6.00 -10.00 0.97
N GLU A 130 5.73 -8.71 1.13
CA GLU A 130 6.71 -7.65 0.96
C GLU A 130 6.74 -6.79 2.21
N ALA A 131 7.93 -6.34 2.59
CA ALA A 131 8.10 -5.29 3.58
C ALA A 131 8.76 -4.07 2.94
N LEU A 132 8.42 -2.89 3.45
CA LEU A 132 9.10 -1.65 3.14
C LEU A 132 9.35 -0.86 4.43
N CYS A 133 10.56 -0.37 4.60
CA CYS A 133 11.01 0.48 5.70
C CYS A 133 11.04 1.93 5.22
N HIS A 134 10.02 2.69 5.59
CA HIS A 134 10.03 4.14 5.51
C HIS A 134 10.82 4.71 6.72
N PRO A 135 11.46 5.89 6.62
CA PRO A 135 12.19 6.49 7.74
C PRO A 135 11.50 6.42 9.11
N LEU A 136 10.19 6.72 9.19
CA LEU A 136 9.39 6.68 10.42
C LEU A 136 8.36 5.55 10.50
N ALA A 137 8.25 4.69 9.48
CA ALA A 137 7.23 3.65 9.44
C ALA A 137 7.75 2.34 8.87
N ASN A 138 7.18 1.23 9.32
CA ASN A 138 7.32 -0.08 8.71
C ASN A 138 6.00 -0.43 8.04
N THR A 139 6.08 -1.01 6.85
CA THR A 139 4.92 -1.58 6.19
C THR A 139 5.16 -3.02 5.82
N VAL A 140 4.11 -3.83 5.94
CA VAL A 140 4.06 -5.21 5.49
C VAL A 140 2.85 -5.36 4.59
N THR A 141 3.07 -5.84 3.38
CA THR A 141 2.01 -6.17 2.44
C THR A 141 1.92 -7.68 2.29
N VAL A 142 0.78 -8.25 2.66
CA VAL A 142 0.45 -9.66 2.42
C VAL A 142 -0.42 -9.74 1.16
N SER A 143 0.11 -10.32 0.10
CA SER A 143 -0.58 -10.47 -1.19
C SER A 143 -0.99 -11.91 -1.44
N LEU A 144 -2.27 -12.12 -1.68
CA LEU A 144 -2.87 -13.38 -2.07
C LEU A 144 -3.11 -13.38 -3.58
N THR A 145 -2.76 -14.49 -4.24
CA THR A 145 -3.26 -14.84 -5.58
C THR A 145 -4.12 -16.08 -5.44
N CYS A 146 -5.43 -15.89 -5.53
CA CYS A 146 -6.43 -16.91 -5.34
C CYS A 146 -6.92 -17.39 -6.70
N ARG A 147 -6.91 -18.71 -6.92
CA ARG A 147 -7.38 -19.34 -8.16
C ARG A 147 -8.61 -20.21 -7.89
N GLY A 148 -9.52 -20.23 -8.84
CA GLY A 148 -10.74 -21.02 -8.80
C GLY A 148 -11.75 -20.46 -9.80
N THR A 149 -12.70 -21.25 -10.24
CA THR A 149 -13.78 -20.78 -11.14
C THR A 149 -15.05 -20.63 -10.33
N ASP A 150 -15.66 -19.44 -10.36
CA ASP A 150 -16.98 -19.19 -9.76
C ASP A 150 -17.67 -18.02 -10.42
N ASP A 151 -18.95 -17.88 -10.09
CA ASP A 151 -19.68 -16.64 -10.32
C ASP A 151 -19.26 -15.53 -9.32
N PRO A 152 -19.74 -14.29 -9.51
CA PRO A 152 -19.46 -13.20 -8.57
C PRO A 152 -19.87 -13.50 -7.13
N ARG A 153 -20.98 -14.21 -6.92
CA ARG A 153 -21.48 -14.52 -5.57
C ARG A 153 -20.56 -15.46 -4.81
N GLY A 154 -20.13 -16.56 -5.43
CA GLY A 154 -19.19 -17.50 -4.82
C GLY A 154 -17.85 -16.86 -4.50
N TRP A 155 -17.38 -15.92 -5.33
CA TRP A 155 -16.18 -15.14 -5.02
C TRP A 155 -16.36 -14.15 -3.86
N ALA A 156 -17.51 -13.50 -3.72
CA ALA A 156 -17.78 -12.64 -2.57
C ALA A 156 -17.67 -13.44 -1.25
N GLU A 157 -18.31 -14.60 -1.19
CA GLU A 157 -18.25 -15.48 -0.01
C GLU A 157 -16.82 -15.96 0.29
N ARG A 158 -16.07 -16.35 -0.75
CA ARG A 158 -14.67 -16.79 -0.57
C ARG A 158 -13.77 -15.66 -0.07
N VAL A 159 -13.90 -14.46 -0.61
CA VAL A 159 -13.07 -13.31 -0.20
C VAL A 159 -13.38 -12.92 1.25
N ALA A 160 -14.66 -12.86 1.64
CA ALA A 160 -15.06 -12.63 3.02
C ALA A 160 -14.53 -13.74 3.96
N GLY A 161 -14.54 -14.99 3.50
CA GLY A 161 -13.96 -16.13 4.23
C GLY A 161 -12.44 -16.04 4.42
N TYR A 162 -11.68 -15.45 3.49
CA TYR A 162 -10.21 -15.42 3.61
C TYR A 162 -9.70 -14.66 4.84
N GLU A 163 -10.32 -13.55 5.23
CA GLU A 163 -9.86 -12.85 6.44
C GLU A 163 -10.12 -13.67 7.72
N ARG A 164 -11.22 -14.42 7.75
CA ARG A 164 -11.65 -15.23 8.92
C ARG A 164 -10.91 -16.56 9.01
N ASP A 165 -10.81 -17.27 7.89
CA ASP A 165 -10.53 -18.70 7.85
C ASP A 165 -9.17 -19.03 7.22
N LEU A 166 -8.62 -18.14 6.37
CA LEU A 166 -7.30 -18.37 5.81
C LEU A 166 -6.26 -18.34 6.93
N ARG A 167 -5.40 -19.35 6.93
CA ARG A 167 -4.26 -19.43 7.83
C ARG A 167 -2.96 -19.43 7.04
N LEU A 168 -1.97 -18.72 7.57
CA LEU A 168 -0.66 -18.54 7.02
C LEU A 168 0.38 -19.13 7.96
N GLN A 169 1.43 -19.72 7.41
CA GLN A 169 2.53 -20.30 8.15
C GLN A 169 3.84 -19.58 7.79
N LEU A 170 4.64 -19.30 8.80
CA LEU A 170 6.00 -18.79 8.65
C LEU A 170 6.94 -20.00 8.65
N ALA A 171 7.83 -20.09 7.67
CA ALA A 171 8.70 -21.26 7.49
C ALA A 171 9.67 -21.51 8.67
N ASP A 172 9.97 -20.49 9.47
CA ASP A 172 10.83 -20.57 10.65
C ASP A 172 10.08 -20.89 11.95
N GLU A 173 8.75 -21.01 11.89
CA GLU A 173 7.88 -21.31 13.04
C GLU A 173 6.93 -22.46 12.68
N ALA A 174 7.53 -23.63 12.46
CA ALA A 174 6.81 -24.83 12.06
C ALA A 174 5.64 -25.14 13.00
N GLY A 175 4.51 -25.56 12.43
CA GLY A 175 3.32 -25.95 13.17
C GLY A 175 2.41 -24.80 13.63
N THR A 176 2.83 -23.54 13.53
CA THR A 176 1.99 -22.40 13.95
C THR A 176 1.33 -21.71 12.77
N ALA A 177 0.04 -21.96 12.57
CA ALA A 177 -0.77 -21.30 11.54
C ALA A 177 -1.49 -20.08 12.15
N ARG A 178 -1.42 -18.93 11.47
CA ARG A 178 -1.92 -17.63 11.96
C ARG A 178 -2.88 -16.99 10.96
N SER A 179 -3.75 -16.09 11.43
CA SER A 179 -4.50 -15.24 10.52
C SER A 179 -3.57 -14.28 9.76
N ILE A 180 -4.07 -13.69 8.66
CA ILE A 180 -3.34 -12.69 7.87
C ILE A 180 -2.83 -11.55 8.76
N ARG A 181 -3.71 -11.03 9.64
CA ARG A 181 -3.40 -9.95 10.58
C ARG A 181 -2.30 -10.33 11.58
N ALA A 182 -2.41 -11.53 12.18
CA ALA A 182 -1.41 -12.00 13.13
C ALA A 182 -0.04 -12.22 12.47
N THR A 183 -0.01 -12.76 11.24
CA THR A 183 1.23 -12.86 10.45
C THR A 183 1.84 -11.50 10.16
N ALA A 184 1.05 -10.52 9.72
CA ALA A 184 1.56 -9.17 9.47
C ALA A 184 2.09 -8.49 10.74
N SER A 185 1.43 -8.69 11.88
CA SER A 185 1.88 -8.19 13.18
C SER A 185 3.26 -8.73 13.56
N VAL A 186 3.46 -10.05 13.48
CA VAL A 186 4.77 -10.70 13.75
C VAL A 186 5.86 -10.14 12.83
N LEU A 187 5.55 -9.90 11.57
CA LEU A 187 6.51 -9.35 10.61
C LEU A 187 6.85 -7.88 10.90
N LEU A 188 5.85 -7.07 11.28
CA LEU A 188 6.07 -5.69 11.71
C LEU A 188 6.92 -5.61 12.98
N ASP A 189 6.72 -6.54 13.93
CA ASP A 189 7.55 -6.67 15.13
C ASP A 189 9.00 -6.95 14.79
N ARG A 190 9.24 -7.96 13.95
CA ARG A 190 10.59 -8.31 13.50
C ARG A 190 11.27 -7.14 12.79
N LEU A 191 10.52 -6.36 12.00
CA LEU A 191 11.04 -5.14 11.35
C LEU A 191 11.37 -4.03 12.35
N ALA A 192 10.52 -3.80 13.34
CA ALA A 192 10.77 -2.80 14.38
C ALA A 192 12.01 -3.16 15.20
N ALA A 193 12.08 -4.40 15.68
CA ALA A 193 13.21 -4.93 16.43
C ALA A 193 14.52 -4.84 15.64
N ALA A 194 14.53 -5.24 14.37
CA ALA A 194 15.72 -5.17 13.51
C ALA A 194 16.19 -3.73 13.23
N ARG A 195 15.31 -2.73 13.42
CA ARG A 195 15.64 -1.31 13.29
C ARG A 195 16.06 -0.67 14.62
N GLY A 196 16.28 -1.47 15.67
CA GLY A 196 16.66 -0.98 16.99
C GLY A 196 15.55 -0.20 17.70
N ALA A 197 14.33 -0.24 17.17
CA ALA A 197 13.18 0.32 17.87
C ALA A 197 12.77 -0.64 18.97
N TRP A 198 12.57 -0.11 20.18
CA TRP A 198 12.00 -0.86 21.30
C TRP A 198 10.72 -1.54 20.82
N PRO A 199 10.45 -2.82 21.16
CA PRO A 199 9.17 -3.42 20.87
C PRO A 199 8.14 -2.59 21.65
N PRO A 200 7.34 -1.72 21.02
CA PRO A 200 6.33 -1.08 21.80
C PRO A 200 5.31 -2.18 22.06
N GLY A 201 4.88 -2.32 23.32
CA GLY A 201 3.59 -2.94 23.65
C GLY A 201 2.47 -2.08 23.05
N ALA A 202 2.45 -1.97 21.71
CA ALA A 202 1.82 -0.88 20.98
C ALA A 202 0.34 -1.17 20.84
N GLU A 203 -0.43 -0.58 21.75
CA GLU A 203 -1.89 -0.57 21.76
C GLU A 203 -2.51 0.09 20.52
N ASP A 204 -1.72 0.75 19.67
CA ASP A 204 -2.22 1.47 18.48
C ASP A 204 -1.58 1.04 17.14
N ARG A 205 -1.40 -0.27 16.95
CA ARG A 205 -1.21 -0.77 15.58
C ARG A 205 -2.55 -0.64 14.89
N GLY A 206 -2.60 0.11 13.78
CA GLY A 206 -3.76 0.12 12.89
C GLY A 206 -4.16 -1.32 12.59
N THR A 207 -5.17 -1.82 13.29
CA THR A 207 -5.49 -3.25 13.26
C THR A 207 -6.14 -3.62 11.93
N ASP A 208 -6.74 -2.62 11.25
CA ASP A 208 -7.42 -2.78 9.99
C ASP A 208 -6.52 -2.42 8.79
N PRO A 209 -6.17 -3.39 7.92
CA PRO A 209 -5.33 -3.14 6.76
C PRO A 209 -6.04 -2.25 5.74
N PHE A 210 -5.25 -1.56 4.91
CA PHE A 210 -5.77 -1.08 3.63
C PHE A 210 -5.75 -2.23 2.62
N VAL A 211 -6.84 -2.45 1.89
CA VAL A 211 -7.00 -3.64 1.03
C VAL A 211 -7.17 -3.23 -0.43
N VAL A 212 -6.39 -3.85 -1.30
CA VAL A 212 -6.57 -3.75 -2.76
C VAL A 212 -6.98 -5.10 -3.30
N ILE A 213 -8.16 -5.18 -3.90
CA ILE A 213 -8.69 -6.37 -4.56
C ILE A 213 -8.70 -6.11 -6.06
N SER A 214 -8.27 -7.08 -6.85
CA SER A 214 -8.35 -6.98 -8.31
C SER A 214 -8.73 -8.31 -8.92
N LEU A 215 -9.74 -8.26 -9.77
CA LEU A 215 -10.13 -9.39 -10.60
C LEU A 215 -9.23 -9.40 -11.81
N VAL A 216 -8.46 -10.47 -12.00
CA VAL A 216 -7.38 -10.49 -13.00
C VAL A 216 -7.74 -11.36 -14.20
N GLU A 217 -8.55 -12.40 -13.98
CA GLU A 217 -8.93 -13.38 -15.01
C GLU A 217 -10.40 -13.75 -14.82
N GLY A 218 -11.17 -13.73 -15.91
CA GLY A 218 -12.60 -14.01 -15.95
C GLY A 218 -13.11 -14.13 -17.39
N SER A 219 -14.33 -14.63 -17.56
CA SER A 219 -15.00 -14.88 -18.83
C SER A 219 -16.51 -14.60 -18.71
N GLY A 220 -17.18 -14.46 -19.85
CA GLY A 220 -18.65 -14.30 -19.91
C GLY A 220 -19.19 -12.93 -19.52
N SER A 221 -18.33 -11.96 -19.18
CA SER A 221 -18.70 -10.55 -19.05
C SER A 221 -18.77 -9.87 -20.40
N ASP A 222 -19.84 -9.12 -20.65
CA ASP A 222 -19.86 -8.14 -21.73
C ASP A 222 -18.87 -7.02 -21.38
N GLU A 223 -17.79 -6.91 -22.15
CA GLU A 223 -16.67 -6.01 -21.90
C GLU A 223 -17.05 -4.53 -22.03
N ASP A 224 -18.07 -4.23 -22.82
CA ASP A 224 -18.50 -2.87 -23.15
C ASP A 224 -19.82 -2.48 -22.45
N CYS A 225 -20.49 -3.43 -21.78
CA CYS A 225 -21.67 -3.15 -20.97
C CYS A 225 -21.33 -2.22 -19.80
N ALA A 226 -22.02 -1.09 -19.72
CA ALA A 226 -21.83 -0.13 -18.64
C ALA A 226 -22.21 -0.75 -17.29
N LEU A 227 -21.40 -0.49 -16.26
CA LEU A 227 -21.74 -0.88 -14.90
C LEU A 227 -23.01 -0.11 -14.46
N ALA A 228 -24.09 -0.85 -14.20
CA ALA A 228 -25.37 -0.30 -13.79
C ALA A 228 -25.57 -0.40 -12.28
N GLU A 229 -26.21 0.63 -11.71
CA GLU A 229 -26.51 0.66 -10.29
C GLU A 229 -27.51 -0.43 -9.90
N GLY A 230 -27.34 -0.95 -8.68
CA GLY A 230 -28.14 -2.06 -8.13
C GLY A 230 -27.97 -3.44 -8.81
N ASN A 231 -27.21 -3.58 -9.90
CA ASN A 231 -27.03 -4.86 -10.55
C ASN A 231 -26.12 -5.82 -9.75
N ASP A 232 -26.06 -7.10 -10.14
CA ASP A 232 -25.27 -8.11 -9.44
C ASP A 232 -23.77 -7.80 -9.40
N VAL A 233 -23.22 -7.17 -10.45
CA VAL A 233 -21.81 -6.76 -10.46
C VAL A 233 -21.59 -5.63 -9.46
N HIS A 234 -22.47 -4.64 -9.38
CA HIS A 234 -22.37 -3.56 -8.41
C HIS A 234 -22.44 -4.10 -6.98
N ARG A 235 -23.42 -4.96 -6.68
CA ARG A 235 -23.54 -5.64 -5.39
C ARG A 235 -22.29 -6.46 -5.07
N PHE A 236 -21.78 -7.22 -6.05
CA PHE A 236 -20.53 -7.97 -5.90
C PHE A 236 -19.35 -7.09 -5.50
N LEU A 237 -19.16 -5.95 -6.18
CA LEU A 237 -18.08 -5.01 -5.86
C LEU A 237 -18.23 -4.43 -4.45
N ALA A 238 -19.46 -4.14 -4.03
CA ALA A 238 -19.74 -3.70 -2.67
C ALA A 238 -19.45 -4.78 -1.63
N CYS A 239 -19.85 -6.05 -1.86
CA CYS A 239 -19.46 -7.17 -0.99
C CYS A 239 -17.94 -7.26 -0.80
N LEU A 240 -17.18 -7.14 -1.90
CA LEU A 240 -15.72 -7.16 -1.83
C LEU A 240 -15.15 -5.95 -1.07
N ALA A 241 -15.74 -4.76 -1.25
CA ALA A 241 -15.28 -3.53 -0.64
C ALA A 241 -15.61 -3.45 0.86
N GLU A 242 -16.79 -3.91 1.25
CA GLU A 242 -17.23 -4.01 2.64
C GLU A 242 -16.63 -5.24 3.34
N ARG A 243 -16.05 -6.17 2.57
CA ARG A 243 -15.49 -7.46 3.02
C ARG A 243 -16.54 -8.39 3.64
N GLU A 244 -17.77 -8.25 3.18
CA GLU A 244 -18.92 -9.01 3.62
C GLU A 244 -19.31 -10.08 2.59
N GLY A 245 -19.95 -11.14 3.08
CA GLY A 245 -20.57 -12.15 2.20
C GLY A 245 -21.71 -11.55 1.37
N TRP A 246 -22.22 -12.30 0.41
CA TRP A 246 -23.29 -11.84 -0.49
C TRP A 246 -24.56 -11.42 0.28
N ALA A 247 -24.88 -12.18 1.33
CA ALA A 247 -26.02 -11.90 2.19
C ALA A 247 -25.84 -10.63 3.05
N GLY A 248 -24.59 -10.23 3.34
CA GLY A 248 -24.28 -9.06 4.17
C GLY A 248 -24.59 -7.74 3.47
N VAL A 249 -24.49 -7.69 2.14
CA VAL A 249 -24.74 -6.48 1.36
C VAL A 249 -26.02 -6.66 0.54
N ALA A 250 -27.16 -6.28 1.11
CA ALA A 250 -28.45 -6.34 0.40
C ALA A 250 -28.62 -5.19 -0.61
N ARG A 251 -28.13 -4.00 -0.26
CA ARG A 251 -28.21 -2.78 -1.07
C ARG A 251 -26.88 -2.05 -1.03
N PRO A 252 -26.08 -2.08 -2.11
CA PRO A 252 -24.84 -1.32 -2.16
C PRO A 252 -25.13 0.19 -2.14
N GLY A 253 -24.20 0.98 -1.60
CA GLY A 253 -24.24 2.44 -1.70
C GLY A 253 -24.14 2.93 -3.16
N PRO A 254 -24.43 4.22 -3.45
CA PRO A 254 -24.51 4.72 -4.82
C PRO A 254 -23.20 4.58 -5.61
N LEU A 255 -23.29 4.21 -6.90
CA LEU A 255 -22.13 4.11 -7.79
C LEU A 255 -21.40 5.45 -7.97
N SER A 256 -22.12 6.57 -7.92
CA SER A 256 -21.55 7.92 -8.02
C SER A 256 -20.62 8.26 -6.86
N GLU A 257 -20.83 7.67 -5.69
CA GLU A 257 -20.04 7.94 -4.49
C GLU A 257 -18.81 7.01 -4.40
N HIS A 258 -19.00 5.73 -4.72
CA HIS A 258 -17.96 4.71 -4.57
C HIS A 258 -17.18 4.41 -5.86
N GLY A 259 -17.74 4.75 -7.02
CA GLY A 259 -17.14 4.46 -8.32
C GLY A 259 -16.12 5.51 -8.76
N LEU A 260 -14.84 5.22 -8.60
CA LEU A 260 -13.76 6.07 -9.11
C LEU A 260 -13.51 5.75 -10.59
N ARG A 261 -14.09 6.57 -11.48
CA ARG A 261 -13.80 6.50 -12.92
C ARG A 261 -12.51 7.25 -13.25
N GLY A 262 -11.66 6.63 -14.08
CA GLY A 262 -10.49 7.30 -14.66
C GLY A 262 -10.68 7.49 -16.16
N ARG A 263 -10.02 8.50 -16.75
CA ARG A 263 -10.11 8.79 -18.20
C ARG A 263 -9.79 7.62 -19.14
N ALA A 264 -9.03 6.63 -18.67
CA ALA A 264 -8.60 5.48 -19.47
C ALA A 264 -9.49 4.23 -19.29
N TRP A 265 -10.59 4.33 -18.54
CA TRP A 265 -11.50 3.22 -18.29
C TRP A 265 -12.61 3.17 -19.35
N ARG A 266 -12.95 1.97 -19.83
CA ARG A 266 -14.15 1.76 -20.65
C ARG A 266 -15.41 1.76 -19.77
N SER A 267 -16.59 1.88 -20.37
CA SER A 267 -17.91 1.94 -19.72
C SER A 267 -18.14 0.84 -18.67
N GLY A 268 -17.66 -0.38 -18.91
CA GLY A 268 -17.77 -1.50 -17.96
C GLY A 268 -16.70 -1.54 -16.85
N GLY A 269 -15.76 -0.59 -16.84
CA GLY A 269 -14.63 -0.56 -15.93
C GLY A 269 -14.79 0.43 -14.78
N VAL A 270 -14.45 0.00 -13.56
CA VAL A 270 -14.46 0.87 -12.37
C VAL A 270 -13.35 0.51 -11.39
N LEU A 271 -12.83 1.53 -10.70
CA LEU A 271 -12.17 1.35 -9.42
C LEU A 271 -13.18 1.67 -8.32
N PHE A 272 -13.75 0.65 -7.69
CA PHE A 272 -14.72 0.83 -6.61
C PHE A 272 -14.00 1.06 -5.29
N ALA A 273 -14.41 2.06 -4.52
CA ALA A 273 -13.73 2.52 -3.31
C ALA A 273 -14.72 2.75 -2.17
N VAL A 274 -14.55 1.96 -1.11
CA VAL A 274 -15.28 2.11 0.17
C VAL A 274 -14.23 2.08 1.27
N ASP A 275 -14.25 3.07 2.16
CA ASP A 275 -13.33 3.18 3.30
C ASP A 275 -11.87 2.85 2.93
N ARG A 276 -11.35 1.76 3.52
CA ARG A 276 -9.98 1.26 3.40
C ARG A 276 -9.82 0.19 2.31
N VAL A 277 -10.82 -0.02 1.45
CA VAL A 277 -10.80 -1.06 0.41
C VAL A 277 -10.94 -0.49 -1.00
N ARG A 278 -10.17 -1.05 -1.94
CA ARG A 278 -10.20 -0.69 -3.36
C ARG A 278 -10.40 -1.94 -4.20
N VAL A 279 -11.47 -1.98 -4.99
CA VAL A 279 -11.79 -3.11 -5.86
C VAL A 279 -11.65 -2.70 -7.31
N VAL A 280 -10.75 -3.36 -8.04
CA VAL A 280 -10.49 -3.12 -9.47
C VAL A 280 -11.33 -4.08 -10.29
N TRP A 281 -12.29 -3.53 -11.04
CA TRP A 281 -13.13 -4.27 -11.99
C TRP A 281 -12.97 -3.71 -13.39
N ALA A 282 -12.32 -4.47 -14.27
CA ALA A 282 -12.10 -4.06 -15.66
C ALA A 282 -12.19 -5.29 -16.59
N PRO A 283 -13.42 -5.75 -16.91
CA PRO A 283 -13.66 -6.99 -17.63
C PRO A 283 -12.98 -7.02 -19.00
N TYR A 284 -12.96 -5.89 -19.72
CA TYR A 284 -12.22 -5.68 -20.99
C TYR A 284 -10.69 -5.83 -20.89
N ARG A 285 -10.15 -6.01 -19.68
CA ARG A 285 -8.73 -6.30 -19.41
C ARG A 285 -8.52 -7.68 -18.82
N PHE A 286 -9.57 -8.48 -18.65
CA PHE A 286 -9.44 -9.87 -18.23
C PHE A 286 -8.62 -10.64 -19.26
N ARG A 287 -7.82 -11.60 -18.78
CA ARG A 287 -6.98 -12.40 -19.66
C ARG A 287 -7.83 -13.44 -20.38
N ALA A 288 -8.11 -13.21 -21.66
CA ALA A 288 -8.69 -14.24 -22.51
C ALA A 288 -7.72 -15.42 -22.80
N SER A 289 -6.39 -15.20 -22.75
CA SER A 289 -5.37 -16.24 -23.05
C SER A 289 -3.93 -15.85 -22.65
N GLY A 290 -3.71 -15.57 -21.36
CA GLY A 290 -2.36 -15.57 -20.74
C GLY A 290 -1.38 -14.42 -21.06
N ARG A 291 -1.62 -13.58 -22.09
CA ARG A 291 -0.64 -12.57 -22.53
C ARG A 291 -0.77 -11.16 -21.92
N CYS A 292 -1.92 -10.76 -21.37
CA CYS A 292 -2.07 -9.39 -20.85
C CYS A 292 -1.72 -9.29 -19.34
N ARG A 293 -0.60 -8.68 -18.96
CA ARG A 293 -0.23 -8.46 -17.54
C ARG A 293 -0.86 -7.21 -16.90
N TRP A 294 -1.70 -6.48 -17.64
CA TRP A 294 -2.10 -5.11 -17.27
C TRP A 294 -2.74 -5.01 -15.87
N LEU A 295 -3.75 -5.82 -15.56
CA LEU A 295 -4.43 -5.76 -14.25
C LEU A 295 -3.49 -6.16 -13.10
N GLY A 296 -2.58 -7.10 -13.33
CA GLY A 296 -1.56 -7.45 -12.35
C GLY A 296 -0.58 -6.30 -12.09
N CYS A 297 -0.17 -5.57 -13.13
CA CYS A 297 0.67 -4.37 -13.01
C CYS A 297 -0.09 -3.21 -12.35
N TYR A 298 -1.36 -2.99 -12.72
CA TYR A 298 -2.20 -1.96 -12.12
C TYR A 298 -2.42 -2.21 -10.64
N HIS A 299 -2.79 -3.43 -10.26
CA HIS A 299 -2.89 -3.88 -8.87
C HIS A 299 -1.60 -3.58 -8.11
N ARG A 300 -0.45 -4.01 -8.65
CA ARG A 300 0.86 -3.79 -8.01
C ARG A 300 1.17 -2.31 -7.79
N ASN A 301 0.96 -1.46 -8.80
CA ASN A 301 1.20 -0.02 -8.70
C ASN A 301 0.24 0.65 -7.71
N LEU A 302 -1.03 0.21 -7.68
CA LEU A 302 -2.02 0.71 -6.73
C LEU A 302 -1.64 0.31 -5.30
N THR A 303 -1.27 -0.95 -5.06
CA THR A 303 -0.79 -1.43 -3.77
C THR A 303 0.42 -0.63 -3.30
N LEU A 304 1.44 -0.42 -4.15
CA LEU A 304 2.62 0.39 -3.81
C LEU A 304 2.25 1.84 -3.45
N CYS A 305 1.34 2.45 -4.20
CA CYS A 305 0.84 3.79 -3.91
C CYS A 305 0.18 3.83 -2.53
N SER A 306 -0.71 2.87 -2.26
CA SER A 306 -1.42 2.78 -0.98
C SER A 306 -0.48 2.50 0.18
N THR A 307 0.58 1.70 0.00
CA THR A 307 1.62 1.49 1.01
C THR A 307 2.34 2.79 1.41
N LEU A 308 2.68 3.64 0.43
CA LEU A 308 3.28 4.94 0.75
C LEU A 308 2.29 5.88 1.42
N VAL A 309 1.05 5.95 0.91
CA VAL A 309 -0.01 6.79 1.50
C VAL A 309 -0.27 6.37 2.95
N GLU A 310 -0.38 5.08 3.27
CA GLU A 310 -0.53 4.60 4.66
C GLU A 310 0.67 4.97 5.55
N SER A 311 1.89 4.94 5.00
CA SER A 311 3.09 5.36 5.75
C SER A 311 3.05 6.86 6.07
N TRP A 312 2.68 7.69 5.09
CA TRP A 312 2.61 9.13 5.25
C TRP A 312 1.46 9.57 6.16
N ILE A 313 0.30 8.92 6.05
CA ILE A 313 -0.84 9.12 6.96
C ILE A 313 -0.41 8.86 8.40
N GLY A 314 0.28 7.75 8.65
CA GLY A 314 0.82 7.43 9.96
C GLY A 314 1.74 8.54 10.50
N ASN A 315 2.68 9.02 9.68
CA ASN A 315 3.60 10.09 10.11
C ASN A 315 2.86 11.39 10.47
N VAL A 316 1.83 11.75 9.71
CA VAL A 316 1.03 12.96 9.95
C VAL A 316 0.20 12.82 11.21
N ARG A 317 -0.45 11.67 11.43
CA ARG A 317 -1.20 11.39 12.67
C ARG A 317 -0.32 11.48 13.90
N TRP A 318 0.86 10.84 13.85
CA TRP A 318 1.84 10.92 14.93
C TRP A 318 2.27 12.36 15.21
N ALA A 319 2.55 13.15 14.16
CA ALA A 319 2.92 14.54 14.34
C ALA A 319 1.79 15.39 14.94
N ALA A 320 0.54 15.18 14.50
CA ALA A 320 -0.62 15.86 15.05
C ALA A 320 -0.82 15.53 16.54
N GLU A 321 -0.66 14.26 16.93
CA GLU A 321 -0.69 13.87 18.35
C GLU A 321 0.41 14.56 19.18
N MET A 322 1.62 14.64 18.64
CA MET A 322 2.73 15.37 19.28
C MET A 322 2.39 16.85 19.46
N ILE A 323 1.82 17.50 18.44
CA ILE A 323 1.37 18.90 18.52
C ILE A 323 0.28 19.08 19.57
N ARG A 324 -0.76 18.24 19.56
CA ARG A 324 -1.87 18.28 20.53
C ARG A 324 -1.42 18.07 21.98
N SER A 325 -0.40 17.24 22.19
CA SER A 325 0.20 17.01 23.51
C SER A 325 1.19 18.12 23.94
N GLY A 326 1.40 19.15 23.13
CA GLY A 326 2.34 20.24 23.40
C GLY A 326 3.82 19.84 23.22
N SER A 327 4.08 18.68 22.63
CA SER A 327 5.43 18.17 22.39
C SER A 327 5.99 18.68 21.06
N ALA A 328 7.23 19.16 21.06
CA ALA A 328 7.87 19.64 19.83
C ALA A 328 8.22 18.48 18.87
N VAL A 329 7.83 18.60 17.61
CA VAL A 329 8.20 17.67 16.53
C VAL A 329 9.63 17.97 16.06
N THR A 330 10.63 17.72 16.91
CA THR A 330 12.03 18.13 16.62
C THR A 330 12.78 17.13 15.74
N ARG A 331 12.67 15.83 16.02
CA ARG A 331 13.25 14.76 15.20
C ARG A 331 12.23 14.24 14.20
N GLY A 332 12.60 14.22 12.92
CA GLY A 332 11.70 13.83 11.84
C GLY A 332 10.80 14.97 11.34
N PHE A 333 11.04 16.22 11.76
CA PHE A 333 10.33 17.40 11.26
C PHE A 333 10.30 17.45 9.72
N GLU A 334 11.46 17.34 9.08
CA GLU A 334 11.59 17.37 7.62
C GLU A 334 10.83 16.20 6.96
N LEU A 335 10.76 15.05 7.64
CA LEU A 335 10.01 13.89 7.16
C LEU A 335 8.51 14.12 7.24
N VAL A 336 8.01 14.66 8.34
CA VAL A 336 6.60 15.02 8.53
C VAL A 336 6.21 16.11 7.54
N GLU A 337 7.02 17.15 7.39
CA GLU A 337 6.81 18.22 6.42
C GLU A 337 6.63 17.66 5.01
N ARG A 338 7.51 16.74 4.60
CA ARG A 338 7.43 16.12 3.28
C ARG A 338 6.25 15.17 3.13
N SER A 339 5.97 14.33 4.12
CA SER A 339 4.77 13.48 4.13
C SER A 339 3.52 14.35 3.98
N SER A 340 3.44 15.48 4.69
CA SER A 340 2.31 16.41 4.60
C SER A 340 2.17 17.03 3.20
N ARG A 341 3.28 17.43 2.57
CA ARG A 341 3.29 17.99 1.21
C ARG A 341 2.89 16.95 0.16
N LEU A 342 3.39 15.72 0.29
CA LEU A 342 3.07 14.63 -0.63
C LEU A 342 1.60 14.21 -0.53
N LEU A 343 1.05 14.12 0.67
CA LEU A 343 -0.37 13.86 0.88
C LEU A 343 -1.24 15.00 0.32
N ALA A 344 -0.92 16.26 0.63
CA ALA A 344 -1.63 17.42 0.09
C ALA A 344 -1.59 17.44 -1.45
N PHE A 345 -0.44 17.15 -2.04
CA PHE A 345 -0.29 17.02 -3.48
C PHE A 345 -1.20 15.93 -4.03
N LEU A 346 -1.14 14.69 -3.51
CA LEU A 346 -1.98 13.59 -4.00
C LEU A 346 -3.48 13.84 -3.80
N TYR A 347 -3.86 14.54 -2.73
CA TYR A 347 -5.25 14.89 -2.45
C TYR A 347 -5.80 15.91 -3.45
N GLY A 348 -5.06 17.00 -3.72
CA GLY A 348 -5.48 18.07 -4.64
C GLY A 348 -5.24 17.78 -6.13
N ALA A 349 -4.46 16.74 -6.44
CA ALA A 349 -4.05 16.41 -7.80
C ALA A 349 -5.13 15.71 -8.67
N GLN A 350 -6.40 15.67 -8.24
CA GLN A 350 -7.44 14.90 -8.95
C GLN A 350 -7.68 15.35 -10.40
N GLU A 351 -7.51 16.64 -10.69
CA GLU A 351 -7.88 17.24 -11.99
C GLU A 351 -6.66 17.55 -12.88
N ARG A 352 -5.46 17.40 -12.35
CA ARG A 352 -4.22 17.81 -13.01
C ARG A 352 -3.70 16.73 -13.96
N SER A 353 -3.51 17.08 -15.23
CA SER A 353 -3.04 16.15 -16.26
C SER A 353 -1.58 15.69 -16.10
N ASP A 354 -0.79 16.42 -15.32
CA ASP A 354 0.65 16.21 -15.05
C ASP A 354 0.94 15.35 -13.82
N VAL A 355 -0.09 14.73 -13.22
CA VAL A 355 0.03 14.04 -11.94
C VAL A 355 0.60 12.64 -12.09
N VAL A 356 1.48 12.34 -11.12
CA VAL A 356 2.25 11.10 -10.94
C VAL A 356 1.41 9.82 -11.00
N TYR A 357 0.15 9.83 -10.60
CA TYR A 357 -0.71 8.65 -10.74
C TYR A 357 -2.13 9.12 -11.05
N ARG A 358 -2.62 8.82 -12.27
CA ARG A 358 -3.94 9.26 -12.78
C ARG A 358 -5.12 8.55 -12.10
N THR A 359 -4.91 7.94 -10.94
CA THR A 359 -5.98 7.29 -10.20
C THR A 359 -6.45 8.25 -9.11
N ARG A 360 -7.77 8.41 -8.99
CA ARG A 360 -8.38 9.13 -7.87
C ARG A 360 -8.29 8.34 -6.55
N SER A 361 -7.74 7.11 -6.59
CA SER A 361 -7.64 6.23 -5.43
C SER A 361 -6.88 6.82 -4.25
N ALA A 362 -5.76 7.50 -4.49
CA ALA A 362 -4.95 8.05 -3.41
C ALA A 362 -5.69 9.18 -2.70
N ALA A 363 -6.33 10.07 -3.45
CA ALA A 363 -7.15 11.13 -2.88
C ALA A 363 -8.35 10.56 -2.10
N ALA A 364 -9.04 9.56 -2.64
CA ALA A 364 -10.11 8.86 -1.92
C ALA A 364 -9.58 8.15 -0.65
N GLN A 365 -8.39 7.55 -0.69
CA GLN A 365 -7.76 6.91 0.48
C GLN A 365 -7.46 7.94 1.57
N ILE A 366 -6.93 9.11 1.20
CA ILE A 366 -6.69 10.21 2.13
C ILE A 366 -8.01 10.69 2.73
N ALA A 367 -9.04 10.93 1.92
CA ALA A 367 -10.36 11.34 2.39
C ALA A 367 -10.96 10.33 3.40
N HIS A 368 -11.04 9.06 3.01
CA HIS A 368 -11.64 8.00 3.83
C HIS A 368 -10.83 7.68 5.10
N SER A 369 -9.55 8.07 5.15
CA SER A 369 -8.74 7.87 6.35
C SER A 369 -9.07 8.84 7.49
N GLY A 370 -9.82 9.92 7.23
CA GLY A 370 -10.07 10.97 8.23
C GLY A 370 -8.84 11.83 8.59
N VAL A 371 -7.70 11.64 7.91
CA VAL A 371 -6.44 12.36 8.22
C VAL A 371 -6.49 13.84 7.85
N CYS A 372 -7.50 14.33 7.15
CA CYS A 372 -7.53 15.72 6.65
C CYS A 372 -7.44 16.77 7.78
N GLY A 373 -8.03 16.47 8.95
CA GLY A 373 -7.90 17.31 10.15
C GLY A 373 -6.46 17.36 10.67
N ASP A 374 -5.86 16.19 10.91
CA ASP A 374 -4.46 16.06 11.33
C ASP A 374 -3.51 16.71 10.32
N LEU A 375 -3.77 16.55 9.02
CA LEU A 375 -2.96 17.12 7.95
C LEU A 375 -3.02 18.64 7.96
N THR A 376 -4.19 19.24 8.22
CA THR A 376 -4.36 20.69 8.32
C THR A 376 -3.64 21.23 9.55
N GLU A 377 -3.81 20.57 10.71
CA GLU A 377 -3.14 20.93 11.96
C GLU A 377 -1.60 20.92 11.81
N VAL A 378 -1.06 19.82 11.28
CA VAL A 378 0.38 19.69 11.03
C VAL A 378 0.87 20.77 10.06
N ARG A 379 0.14 21.05 8.98
CA ARG A 379 0.53 22.09 8.01
C ARG A 379 0.55 23.49 8.66
N ASN A 380 -0.43 23.81 9.50
CA ASN A 380 -0.48 25.07 10.23
C ASN A 380 0.69 25.21 11.20
N TYR A 381 1.00 24.15 11.96
CA TYR A 381 2.17 24.11 12.84
C TYR A 381 3.49 24.34 12.08
N LEU A 382 3.58 23.82 10.85
CA LEU A 382 4.73 23.99 9.97
C LEU A 382 4.76 25.34 9.21
N GLY A 383 3.78 26.23 9.43
CA GLY A 383 3.68 27.52 8.74
C GLY A 383 3.17 27.45 7.29
N HIS A 384 2.58 26.33 6.86
CA HIS A 384 1.96 26.18 5.53
C HIS A 384 0.48 26.58 5.58
N MET A 385 0.19 27.89 5.47
CA MET A 385 -1.15 28.50 5.67
C MET A 385 -2.22 28.20 4.58
N ASN A 386 -1.96 27.31 3.61
CA ASN A 386 -2.95 26.99 2.59
C ASN A 386 -3.87 25.86 3.08
N GLU A 387 -5.15 26.17 3.32
CA GLU A 387 -6.21 25.20 3.57
C GLU A 387 -6.22 24.12 2.48
N LEU A 388 -6.43 22.87 2.88
CA LEU A 388 -6.72 21.79 1.95
C LEU A 388 -8.11 22.01 1.41
N THR A 389 -8.25 22.74 0.30
CA THR A 389 -9.54 22.81 -0.39
C THR A 389 -9.80 21.43 -0.98
N PRO A 390 -10.87 20.72 -0.57
CA PRO A 390 -11.30 19.53 -1.30
C PRO A 390 -11.62 19.98 -2.71
N ALA A 391 -11.00 19.39 -3.73
CA ALA A 391 -11.60 19.47 -5.06
C ALA A 391 -12.98 18.80 -4.93
N PRO A 392 -14.09 19.48 -5.27
CA PRO A 392 -15.40 18.83 -5.24
C PRO A 392 -15.32 17.53 -6.04
N PHE A 393 -15.97 16.47 -5.55
CA PHE A 393 -16.18 15.25 -6.33
C PHE A 393 -17.15 15.57 -7.47
N ASN A 394 -16.69 16.32 -8.47
CA ASN A 394 -17.44 16.50 -9.70
C ASN A 394 -17.36 15.16 -10.43
N VAL A 395 -18.50 14.47 -10.40
CA VAL A 395 -18.82 13.32 -11.23
C VAL A 395 -19.43 13.92 -12.50
N GLU A 396 -18.58 14.23 -13.48
CA GLU A 396 -19.01 14.34 -14.88
C GLU A 396 -18.66 13.05 -15.61
#